data_AF-A0A370I2X1-F1
#
_entry.id   AF-A0A370I2X1-F1
#
_cell.length_a   1.000
_cell.length_b   1.000
_cell.length_c   1.000
_cell.angle_alpha   90.00
_cell.angle_beta   90.00
_cell.angle_gamma   90.00
#
_symmetry.space_group_name_H-M   'P 1'
#
loop_
_entity.id
_entity.type
_entity.pdbx_description
1 polymer ?
#
loop_
_entity_poly.entity_id
_entity_poly.type
_entity_poly.pdbx_seq_one_letter_code
_entity_poly.pdbx_strand_id
1 'polypeptide(L)'
;MCLRLLGKGGSGTDDCPAVYATDDGGYLLVGWRTDRVDTIEIPHLLLGFVESRMFVGAPMTDTGRGTFTLSGRPVTDAETLAELKMEDYEAAVAVPKIERTHFGGVPADSRNLAAVSN
;
A
#
# COMPACT_ATOMS: atom_id res chain seq x y z
N MET A 1 12.51 11.06 3.97
CA MET A 1 12.07 9.68 4.32
C MET A 1 12.69 8.77 3.29
N CYS A 2 13.29 7.63 3.65
CA CYS A 2 13.91 6.77 2.63
C CYS A 2 12.88 5.82 2.02
N LEU A 3 12.80 5.80 0.69
CA LEU A 3 11.82 4.99 -0.06
C LEU A 3 12.48 3.82 -0.79
N ARG A 4 11.90 2.62 -0.63
CA ARG A 4 12.26 1.43 -1.40
C ARG A 4 11.09 0.97 -2.25
N LEU A 5 11.22 1.09 -3.57
CA LEU A 5 10.21 0.63 -4.52
C LEU A 5 9.95 -0.87 -4.35
N LEU A 6 8.69 -1.25 -4.16
CA LEU A 6 8.25 -2.63 -4.12
C LEU A 6 7.64 -3.07 -5.46
N GLY A 7 6.93 -2.17 -6.13
CA GLY A 7 6.39 -2.43 -7.46
C GLY A 7 5.54 -1.30 -7.99
N LYS A 8 5.22 -1.40 -9.29
CA LYS A 8 4.46 -0.41 -10.06
C LYS A 8 3.45 -1.10 -10.98
N GLY A 9 2.34 -0.42 -11.24
CA GLY A 9 1.19 -0.93 -11.99
C GLY A 9 0.98 -0.33 -13.37
N GLY A 10 1.93 0.46 -13.88
CA GLY A 10 1.83 1.11 -15.19
C GLY A 10 2.03 0.13 -16.35
N SER A 11 1.13 0.17 -17.34
CA SER A 11 1.26 -0.54 -18.62
C SER A 11 1.78 0.41 -19.71
N GLY A 12 3.07 0.78 -19.64
CA GLY A 12 3.77 1.48 -20.71
C GLY A 12 4.03 2.97 -20.48
N THR A 13 5.31 3.32 -20.58
CA THR A 13 5.97 4.65 -20.59
C THR A 13 5.82 5.58 -19.37
N ASP A 14 4.77 5.48 -18.56
CA ASP A 14 4.69 6.21 -17.29
C ASP A 14 4.38 5.30 -16.10
N ASP A 15 5.34 5.28 -15.18
CA ASP A 15 5.62 4.27 -14.17
C ASP A 15 4.72 4.34 -12.92
N CYS A 16 3.43 4.62 -13.11
CA CYS A 16 2.45 4.76 -12.04
C CYS A 16 1.21 3.90 -12.30
N PRO A 17 0.44 3.53 -11.26
CA PRO A 17 0.65 3.75 -9.81
C PRO A 17 1.77 2.91 -9.19
N ALA A 18 2.22 3.23 -7.96
CA ALA A 18 3.37 2.55 -7.32
C ALA A 18 3.22 2.39 -5.78
N VAL A 19 3.96 1.42 -5.23
CA VAL A 19 4.04 1.17 -3.77
C VAL A 19 5.50 1.06 -3.31
N TYR A 20 5.80 1.72 -2.19
CA TYR A 20 7.11 1.80 -1.58
C TYR A 20 7.07 1.35 -0.13
N ALA A 21 8.08 0.62 0.31
CA ALA A 21 8.39 0.45 1.73
C ALA A 21 9.17 1.66 2.23
N THR A 22 8.93 2.00 3.49
CA THR A 22 9.47 3.21 4.11
C THR A 22 10.38 2.83 5.27
N ASP A 23 11.37 3.65 5.57
CA ASP A 23 12.32 3.42 6.66
C ASP A 23 11.69 3.56 8.06
N ASP A 24 10.60 4.31 8.18
CA ASP A 24 9.77 4.38 9.40
C ASP A 24 8.82 3.17 9.57
N GLY A 25 8.90 2.18 8.67
CA GLY A 25 8.22 0.90 8.81
C GLY A 25 6.78 0.86 8.27
N GLY A 26 6.33 1.87 7.54
CA GLY A 26 5.05 1.91 6.83
C GLY A 26 5.13 1.57 5.34
N TYR A 27 4.07 1.95 4.63
CA TYR A 27 4.04 1.99 3.17
C TYR A 27 3.71 3.41 2.70
N LEU A 28 4.29 3.79 1.57
CA LEU A 28 3.89 4.94 0.78
C LEU A 28 3.29 4.43 -0.53
N LEU A 29 2.08 4.87 -0.85
CA LEU A 29 1.41 4.54 -2.09
C LEU A 29 1.24 5.81 -2.92
N VAL A 30 1.57 5.71 -4.20
CA VAL A 30 1.28 6.72 -5.22
C VAL A 30 0.11 6.21 -6.04
N GLY A 31 -0.90 7.04 -6.23
CA GLY A 31 -2.09 6.74 -7.02
C GLY A 31 -2.75 7.98 -7.57
N TRP A 32 -3.89 7.81 -8.24
CA TRP A 32 -4.61 8.93 -8.84
C TRP A 32 -5.30 9.77 -7.77
N ARG A 33 -5.26 11.10 -7.94
CA ARG A 33 -5.92 12.06 -7.06
C ARG A 33 -7.43 11.86 -7.09
N THR A 34 -8.03 12.01 -5.92
CA THR A 34 -9.48 12.16 -5.76
C THR A 34 -9.83 13.61 -5.43
N ASP A 35 -11.08 13.86 -5.08
CA ASP A 35 -11.54 15.14 -4.53
C ASP A 35 -10.99 15.41 -3.11
N ARG A 36 -10.42 14.39 -2.44
CA ARG A 36 -9.84 14.50 -1.10
C ARG A 36 -8.31 14.31 -1.14
N VAL A 37 -7.58 15.23 -0.52
CA VAL A 37 -6.10 15.24 -0.49
C VAL A 37 -5.48 14.05 0.25
N ASP A 38 -6.26 13.41 1.12
CA ASP A 38 -5.86 12.25 1.92
C ASP A 38 -6.27 10.92 1.29
N THR A 39 -6.87 10.96 0.09
CA THR A 39 -7.45 9.79 -0.56
C THR A 39 -6.97 9.67 -1.99
N ILE A 40 -6.46 8.48 -2.32
CA ILE A 40 -5.97 8.15 -3.66
C ILE A 40 -6.71 6.93 -4.20
N GLU A 41 -6.74 6.80 -5.52
CA GLU A 41 -7.20 5.59 -6.21
C GLU A 41 -6.01 4.77 -6.72
N ILE A 42 -6.01 3.47 -6.46
CA ILE A 42 -4.96 2.52 -6.89
C ILE A 42 -5.55 1.29 -7.59
N PRO A 43 -4.84 0.65 -8.52
CA PRO A 43 -5.26 -0.62 -9.10
C PRO A 43 -5.04 -1.76 -8.11
N HIS A 44 -5.90 -2.78 -8.18
CA HIS A 44 -5.83 -3.97 -7.33
C HIS A 44 -4.45 -4.64 -7.35
N LEU A 45 -3.78 -4.61 -8.51
CA LEU A 45 -2.48 -5.25 -8.71
C LEU A 45 -1.41 -4.72 -7.75
N LEU A 46 -1.48 -3.46 -7.29
CA LEU A 46 -0.48 -2.90 -6.38
C LEU A 46 -0.42 -3.65 -5.04
N LEU A 47 -1.55 -4.21 -4.61
CA LEU A 47 -1.62 -5.01 -3.39
C LEU A 47 -0.79 -6.30 -3.50
N GLY A 48 -0.47 -6.75 -4.71
CA GLY A 48 0.38 -7.91 -4.95
C GLY A 48 1.88 -7.65 -4.75
N PHE A 49 2.30 -6.38 -4.64
CA PHE A 49 3.71 -6.01 -4.46
C PHE A 49 4.12 -5.78 -3.01
N VAL A 50 3.16 -5.74 -2.07
CA VAL A 50 3.51 -5.59 -0.66
C VAL A 50 4.33 -6.79 -0.18
N GLU A 51 5.09 -6.57 0.89
CA GLU A 51 6.00 -7.59 1.42
C GLU A 51 5.24 -8.83 1.88
N SER A 52 5.88 -9.99 1.82
CA SER A 52 5.26 -11.25 2.25
C SER A 52 4.76 -11.16 3.69
N ARG A 53 3.54 -11.68 3.92
CA ARG A 53 2.81 -11.60 5.19
C ARG A 53 2.47 -10.18 5.67
N MET A 54 2.70 -9.15 4.87
CA MET A 54 2.28 -7.79 5.19
C MET A 54 1.04 -7.40 4.38
N PHE A 55 0.31 -6.40 4.86
CA PHE A 55 -0.78 -5.78 4.11
C PHE A 55 -0.84 -4.28 4.37
N VAL A 56 -1.52 -3.57 3.47
CA VAL A 56 -1.78 -2.14 3.59
C VAL A 56 -2.80 -1.91 4.71
N GLY A 57 -2.37 -1.29 5.79
CA GLY A 57 -3.15 -1.05 7.00
C GLY A 57 -4.14 0.12 6.90
N ALA A 58 -4.80 0.28 5.76
CA ALA A 58 -5.78 1.33 5.51
C ALA A 58 -7.07 0.71 4.95
N PRO A 59 -8.27 1.19 5.37
CA PRO A 59 -9.51 0.82 4.73
C PRO A 59 -9.49 1.17 3.25
N MET A 60 -10.05 0.27 2.43
CA MET A 60 -10.16 0.43 0.99
C MET A 60 -11.61 0.28 0.56
N THR A 61 -12.05 1.09 -0.39
CA THR A 61 -13.38 0.98 -1.01
C THR A 61 -13.21 0.57 -2.46
N ASP A 62 -13.81 -0.55 -2.85
CA ASP A 62 -13.82 -1.00 -4.25
C ASP A 62 -14.62 0.01 -5.09
N THR A 63 -14.02 0.45 -6.20
CA THR A 63 -14.65 1.39 -7.13
C THR A 63 -15.54 0.69 -8.16
N GLY A 64 -15.47 -0.65 -8.26
CA GLY A 64 -16.10 -1.45 -9.30
C GLY A 64 -15.35 -1.44 -10.64
N ARG A 65 -14.16 -0.83 -10.71
CA ARG A 65 -13.36 -0.69 -11.96
C ARG A 65 -12.06 -1.49 -11.96
N GLY A 66 -11.85 -2.35 -10.97
CA GLY A 66 -10.55 -2.99 -10.74
C GLY A 66 -9.56 -2.05 -10.02
N THR A 67 -10.07 -1.03 -9.34
CA THR A 67 -9.30 -0.12 -8.48
C THR A 67 -9.94 -0.01 -7.09
N PHE A 68 -9.18 0.51 -6.14
CA PHE A 68 -9.64 0.86 -4.79
C PHE A 68 -9.37 2.33 -4.54
N THR A 69 -10.29 3.03 -3.86
CA THR A 69 -9.91 4.23 -3.12
C THR A 69 -9.40 3.83 -1.73
N LEU A 70 -8.34 4.49 -1.26
CA LEU A 70 -7.83 4.33 0.10
C LEU A 70 -7.41 5.69 0.67
N SER A 71 -7.53 5.82 1.99
CA SER A 71 -7.11 7.03 2.69
C SER A 71 -5.88 6.78 3.57
N GLY A 72 -5.01 7.79 3.65
CA GLY A 72 -3.80 7.76 4.48
C GLY A 72 -3.36 9.16 4.88
N ARG A 73 -2.17 9.28 5.46
CA ARG A 73 -1.56 10.59 5.72
C ARG A 73 -1.06 11.15 4.38
N PRO A 74 -1.54 12.33 3.92
CA PRO A 74 -1.00 12.96 2.72
C PRO A 74 0.51 13.18 2.86
N VAL A 75 1.26 12.84 1.81
CA VAL A 75 2.68 13.17 1.71
C VAL A 75 2.79 14.51 1.01
N THR A 76 3.25 15.52 1.75
CA THR A 76 3.38 16.91 1.25
C THR A 76 4.79 17.46 1.41
N ASP A 77 5.71 16.69 1.97
CA ASP A 77 7.09 17.13 2.18
C ASP A 77 7.86 17.10 0.86
N ALA A 78 8.49 18.23 0.53
CA ALA A 78 9.12 18.41 -0.77
C ALA A 78 10.27 17.43 -1.03
N GLU A 79 10.98 17.00 0.02
CA GLU A 79 12.09 16.04 -0.09
C GLU A 79 11.59 14.66 -0.55
N THR A 80 10.59 14.10 0.13
CA THR A 80 10.01 12.80 -0.28
C THR A 80 9.32 12.90 -1.64
N LEU A 81 8.61 14.00 -1.92
CA LEU A 81 7.97 14.20 -3.21
C LEU A 81 8.99 14.29 -4.36
N ALA A 82 10.19 14.84 -4.13
CA ALA A 82 11.25 14.92 -5.13
C ALA A 82 11.87 13.55 -5.47
N GLU A 83 11.75 12.55 -4.58
CA GLU A 83 12.16 11.16 -4.85
C GLU A 83 11.15 10.41 -5.73
N LEU A 84 9.92 10.92 -5.84
CA LEU A 84 8.83 10.30 -6.60
C LEU A 84 8.74 10.92 -8.00
N LYS A 85 8.63 10.07 -9.03
CA LYS A 85 8.22 10.53 -10.36
C LYS A 85 6.70 10.53 -10.41
N MET A 86 6.07 11.67 -10.16
CA MET A 86 4.61 11.82 -10.16
C MET A 86 4.15 12.86 -11.15
N GLU A 87 2.97 12.63 -11.71
CA GLU A 87 2.25 13.59 -12.53
C GLU A 87 1.27 14.42 -11.69
N ASP A 88 0.82 15.58 -12.22
CA ASP A 88 -0.06 16.51 -11.49
C ASP A 88 -1.39 15.89 -11.04
N TYR A 89 -1.85 14.85 -11.75
CA TYR A 89 -3.07 14.10 -11.45
C TYR A 89 -2.85 12.99 -10.41
N GLU A 90 -1.65 12.89 -9.82
CA GLU A 90 -1.28 11.88 -8.85
C GLU A 90 -1.04 12.48 -7.46
N ALA A 91 -1.20 11.64 -6.45
CA ALA A 91 -0.90 11.98 -5.08
C ALA A 91 -0.32 10.77 -4.35
N ALA A 92 0.40 11.07 -3.27
CA ALA A 92 1.00 10.08 -2.40
C ALA A 92 0.39 10.12 -1.01
N VAL A 93 0.12 8.95 -0.45
CA VAL A 93 -0.29 8.79 0.95
C VAL A 93 0.59 7.77 1.66
N ALA A 94 0.91 8.08 2.92
CA ALA A 94 1.57 7.16 3.84
C ALA A 94 0.50 6.42 4.66
N VAL A 95 0.66 5.11 4.78
CA VAL A 95 -0.25 4.22 5.50
C VAL A 95 0.53 3.18 6.31
N PRO A 96 -0.05 2.63 7.38
CA PRO A 96 0.60 1.58 8.14
C PRO A 96 0.89 0.34 7.28
N LYS A 97 2.05 -0.28 7.50
CA LYS A 97 2.32 -1.66 7.11
C LYS A 97 1.97 -2.56 8.28
N ILE A 98 1.06 -3.50 8.07
CA ILE A 98 0.59 -4.38 9.15
C ILE A 98 0.89 -5.82 8.81
N GLU A 99 1.35 -6.59 9.79
CA GLU A 99 1.53 -8.03 9.65
C GLU A 99 0.18 -8.76 9.63
N ARG A 100 0.02 -9.67 8.67
CA ARG A 100 -1.13 -10.55 8.56
C ARG A 100 -1.04 -11.66 9.61
N THR A 101 -1.85 -11.51 10.65
CA THR A 101 -2.01 -12.50 11.74
C THR A 101 -3.11 -13.52 11.47
N HIS A 102 -3.88 -13.38 10.39
CA HIS A 102 -4.98 -14.28 10.03
C HIS A 102 -4.93 -14.66 8.54
N PHE A 103 -5.14 -15.95 8.24
CA PHE A 103 -5.12 -16.50 6.89
C PHE A 103 -6.53 -17.05 6.59
N GLY A 104 -7.40 -16.18 6.11
CA GLY A 104 -8.84 -16.45 6.12
C GLY A 104 -9.37 -16.43 7.56
N GLY A 105 -10.15 -17.44 7.94
CA GLY A 105 -10.69 -17.58 9.30
C GLY A 105 -9.72 -18.15 10.34
N VAL A 106 -8.45 -18.39 9.99
CA VAL A 106 -7.49 -19.11 10.85
C VAL A 106 -6.36 -18.19 11.32
N PRO A 107 -6.10 -18.06 12.63
CA PRO A 107 -4.93 -17.34 13.14
C PRO A 107 -3.60 -17.94 12.68
N ALA A 108 -2.57 -17.12 12.55
CA ALA A 108 -1.24 -17.53 12.12
C ALA A 108 -0.57 -18.52 13.10
N ASP A 109 -0.85 -18.37 14.40
CA ASP A 109 -0.22 -19.13 15.50
C ASP A 109 -0.96 -20.41 15.89
N SER A 110 -2.02 -20.79 15.16
CA SER A 110 -2.85 -21.96 15.49
C SER A 110 -2.11 -23.31 15.46
N ARG A 111 -0.86 -23.36 14.98
CA ARG A 111 -0.06 -24.60 14.89
C ARG A 111 0.52 -25.08 16.23
N ASN A 112 0.51 -24.27 17.29
CA ASN A 112 1.11 -24.66 18.58
C ASN A 112 0.16 -25.38 19.56
N LEU A 113 -1.15 -25.44 19.29
CA LEU A 113 -2.10 -26.07 20.22
C LEU A 113 -2.28 -27.59 19.98
N ALA A 114 -1.84 -28.13 18.84
CA ALA A 114 -1.95 -29.56 18.54
C ALA A 114 -0.75 -30.40 19.00
N ALA A 115 0.33 -29.77 19.49
CA ALA A 115 1.57 -30.45 19.88
C ALA A 115 1.73 -30.67 21.40
N VAL A 116 0.75 -30.26 22.22
CA VAL A 116 0.77 -30.40 23.70
C VAL A 116 -0.24 -31.43 24.19
N SER A 117 -0.49 -32.47 23.39
CA SER A 117 -1.31 -33.62 23.80
C SER A 117 -0.63 -34.91 23.34
N ASN A 118 0.38 -35.33 24.10
CA ASN A 118 0.74 -36.74 24.29
C ASN A 118 1.60 -36.90 25.54
#